data_AF-A0A925S5P8-F1
#
_entry.id   AF-A0A925S5P8-F1
#
_cell.length_a   1.000
_cell.length_b   1.000
_cell.length_c   1.000
_cell.angle_alpha   90.00
_cell.angle_beta   90.00
_cell.angle_gamma   90.00
#
_symmetry.space_group_name_H-M   'P 1'
#
loop_
_entity.id
_entity.type
_entity.pdbx_description
1 polymer ?
#
loop_
_entity_poly.entity_id
_entity_poly.type
_entity_poly.pdbx_seq_one_letter_code
_entity_poly.pdbx_strand_id
1 'polypeptide(L)'
;MNHSLPPDEPGPTTPNSLWVTTTPAQLLDDAAPASPHPKRKPQAAGLTPEAHTWLARLPPRYQPLATARRHPHIINLLSEAWKKPADLPAHFRELMLSSRPGRRAGFQFEVLTELADLQAMAELVQKGENP
;
A
#
# COMPACT_ATOMS: atom_id res chain seq x y z
N MET A 1 62.37 45.86 -27.35
CA MET A 1 61.01 45.67 -26.80
C MET A 1 60.24 44.71 -27.68
N ASN A 2 59.75 43.60 -27.14
CA ASN A 2 58.39 43.06 -27.32
C ASN A 2 58.33 41.63 -26.78
N HIS A 3 57.42 41.42 -25.82
CA HIS A 3 56.99 40.11 -25.32
C HIS A 3 55.77 39.65 -26.11
N SER A 4 55.67 38.36 -26.48
CA SER A 4 54.47 37.53 -26.31
C SER A 4 54.64 36.09 -26.81
N LEU A 5 53.87 35.21 -26.16
CA LEU A 5 53.94 33.75 -26.04
C LEU A 5 53.85 32.91 -27.34
N PRO A 6 54.29 31.62 -27.29
CA PRO A 6 53.95 30.58 -28.27
C PRO A 6 52.89 29.60 -27.69
N PRO A 7 52.63 28.41 -28.29
CA PRO A 7 51.70 28.14 -29.39
C PRO A 7 50.68 27.04 -29.02
N ASP A 8 49.64 26.78 -29.84
CA ASP A 8 49.17 25.40 -30.09
C ASP A 8 48.20 25.35 -31.29
N GLU A 9 48.60 24.61 -32.30
CA GLU A 9 47.80 23.99 -33.39
C GLU A 9 47.63 22.49 -32.99
N PRO A 10 46.84 21.60 -33.67
CA PRO A 10 45.75 21.75 -34.65
C PRO A 10 44.57 20.72 -34.48
N GLY A 11 43.50 20.87 -35.28
CA GLY A 11 42.85 19.71 -35.94
C GLY A 11 41.35 19.39 -35.69
N PRO A 12 40.67 18.70 -36.64
CA PRO A 12 39.26 18.97 -37.01
C PRO A 12 38.29 17.78 -36.79
N THR A 13 36.99 17.99 -37.08
CA THR A 13 35.95 16.98 -37.49
C THR A 13 34.76 16.76 -36.52
N THR A 14 33.68 17.52 -36.79
CA THR A 14 32.26 17.11 -36.93
C THR A 14 31.49 16.45 -35.74
N PRO A 15 30.13 16.36 -35.81
CA PRO A 15 29.26 16.86 -34.75
C PRO A 15 28.62 15.71 -33.96
N ASN A 16 28.52 15.81 -32.64
CA ASN A 16 27.82 14.75 -31.92
C ASN A 16 26.95 15.22 -30.76
N SER A 17 25.66 14.95 -30.93
CA SER A 17 24.65 14.68 -29.92
C SER A 17 24.39 15.77 -28.88
N LEU A 18 23.34 16.54 -29.16
CA LEU A 18 22.54 17.25 -28.16
C LEU A 18 21.83 16.24 -27.25
N TRP A 19 22.50 15.79 -26.20
CA TRP A 19 21.81 15.40 -24.96
C TRP A 19 21.98 16.58 -24.01
N VAL A 20 20.91 17.35 -23.85
CA VAL A 20 20.84 18.38 -22.81
C VAL A 20 20.86 17.65 -21.47
N THR A 21 21.99 17.69 -20.79
CA THR A 21 22.09 17.30 -19.38
C THR A 21 21.30 18.34 -18.59
N THR A 22 20.01 18.08 -18.35
CA THR A 22 19.24 18.91 -17.43
C THR A 22 19.77 18.67 -16.03
N THR A 23 20.54 19.63 -15.53
CA THR A 23 21.07 19.65 -14.16
C THR A 23 19.88 19.61 -13.18
N PRO A 24 19.81 18.68 -12.21
CA PRO A 24 18.65 18.54 -11.32
C PRO A 24 18.62 19.60 -10.20
N ALA A 25 19.46 20.63 -10.27
CA ALA A 25 19.62 21.60 -9.18
C ALA A 25 18.51 22.66 -9.08
N GLN A 26 17.54 22.67 -9.99
CA GLN A 26 16.48 23.69 -10.04
C GLN A 26 15.06 23.17 -9.80
N LEU A 27 14.85 21.86 -9.60
CA LEU A 27 13.53 21.28 -9.29
C LEU A 27 13.39 20.95 -7.80
N LEU A 28 13.84 21.84 -6.92
CA LEU A 28 13.80 21.61 -5.47
C LEU A 28 13.17 22.77 -4.68
N ASP A 29 12.33 23.60 -5.31
CA ASP A 29 11.72 24.77 -4.66
C ASP A 29 10.19 24.74 -4.55
N ASP A 30 9.51 23.66 -4.98
CA ASP A 30 8.05 23.51 -4.81
C ASP A 30 7.67 22.14 -4.17
N ALA A 31 8.51 21.65 -3.27
CA ALA A 31 8.13 20.52 -2.42
C ALA A 31 7.20 21.03 -1.32
N ALA A 32 5.90 21.07 -1.62
CA ALA A 32 4.85 21.24 -0.61
C ALA A 32 5.15 20.35 0.61
N PRO A 33 4.99 20.87 1.86
CA PRO A 33 5.35 20.10 3.04
C PRO A 33 4.52 18.82 3.06
N ALA A 34 5.20 17.68 2.97
CA ALA A 34 4.60 16.36 3.10
C ALA A 34 3.73 16.37 4.35
N SER A 35 2.41 16.24 4.18
CA SER A 35 1.49 16.21 5.30
C SER A 35 1.98 15.18 6.33
N PRO A 36 2.04 15.53 7.63
CA PRO A 36 2.47 14.60 8.64
C PRO A 36 1.50 13.42 8.60
N HIS A 37 1.98 12.28 8.08
CA HIS A 37 1.21 11.06 8.10
C HIS A 37 0.89 10.80 9.57
N PRO A 38 -0.39 10.67 9.96
CA PRO A 38 -0.73 10.48 11.36
C PRO A 38 0.06 9.28 11.87
N LYS A 39 0.78 9.47 12.98
CA LYS A 39 1.55 8.41 13.65
C LYS A 39 0.59 7.26 13.90
N ARG A 40 0.68 6.20 13.09
CA ARG A 40 -0.17 5.01 13.20
C ARG A 40 -0.04 4.51 14.63
N LYS A 41 -1.17 4.37 15.34
CA LYS A 41 -1.19 3.72 16.66
C LYS A 41 -0.45 2.38 16.55
N PRO A 42 0.35 2.00 17.56
CA PRO A 42 1.06 0.74 17.53
C PRO A 42 0.05 -0.38 17.28
N GLN A 43 0.19 -1.07 16.15
CA GLN A 43 -0.65 -2.22 15.84
C GLN A 43 -0.39 -3.27 16.90
N ALA A 44 -1.46 -3.81 17.49
CA ALA A 44 -1.34 -4.92 18.42
C ALA A 44 -0.51 -6.04 17.78
N ALA A 45 0.46 -6.56 18.52
CA ALA A 45 1.35 -7.63 18.05
C ALA A 45 0.59 -8.94 17.77
N GLY A 46 -0.66 -9.06 18.20
CA GLY A 46 -1.52 -10.22 18.00
C GLY A 46 -3.00 -9.87 17.98
N LEU A 47 -3.82 -10.91 17.95
CA LEU A 47 -5.27 -10.80 17.95
C LEU A 47 -5.81 -10.33 19.30
N THR A 48 -6.82 -9.46 19.29
CA THR A 48 -7.55 -9.09 20.50
C THR A 48 -8.43 -10.26 20.98
N PRO A 49 -8.88 -10.29 22.25
CA PRO A 49 -9.81 -11.31 22.74
C PRO A 49 -11.12 -11.33 21.94
N GLU A 50 -11.59 -10.15 21.54
CA GLU A 50 -12.78 -10.01 20.69
C GLU A 50 -12.57 -10.63 19.31
N ALA A 51 -11.43 -10.36 18.68
CA ALA A 51 -11.07 -10.91 17.39
C ALA A 51 -10.95 -12.44 17.42
N HIS A 52 -10.38 -13.01 18.49
CA HIS A 52 -10.36 -14.47 18.69
C HIS A 52 -11.77 -15.06 18.77
N THR A 53 -12.63 -14.44 19.57
CA THR A 53 -14.01 -14.90 19.75
C THR A 53 -14.82 -14.76 18.46
N TRP A 54 -14.61 -13.68 17.72
CA TRP A 54 -15.20 -13.48 16.40
C TRP A 54 -14.73 -14.54 15.40
N LEU A 55 -13.41 -14.77 15.31
CA LEU A 55 -12.84 -15.74 14.39
C LEU A 55 -13.32 -17.17 14.67
N ALA A 56 -13.43 -17.57 15.95
CA ALA A 56 -13.94 -18.88 16.35
C ALA A 56 -15.44 -19.09 16.04
N ARG A 57 -16.22 -18.02 15.86
CA ARG A 57 -17.65 -18.09 15.50
C ARG A 57 -17.88 -18.24 14.00
N LEU A 58 -16.89 -17.93 13.17
CA LEU A 58 -17.02 -18.07 11.73
C LEU A 58 -17.05 -19.57 11.35
N PRO A 59 -17.84 -19.96 10.35
CA PRO A 59 -17.77 -21.31 9.80
C PRO A 59 -16.34 -21.63 9.34
N PRO A 60 -15.85 -22.88 9.50
CA PRO A 60 -14.45 -23.22 9.22
C PRO A 60 -13.95 -22.79 7.84
N ARG A 61 -14.81 -22.85 6.81
CA ARG A 61 -14.49 -22.44 5.44
C ARG A 61 -14.24 -20.93 5.26
N TYR A 62 -14.73 -20.09 6.17
CA TYR A 62 -14.62 -18.63 6.11
C TYR A 62 -13.67 -18.07 7.17
N GLN A 63 -12.97 -18.93 7.92
CA GLN A 63 -12.02 -18.49 8.93
C GLN A 63 -10.73 -18.00 8.25
N PRO A 64 -10.36 -16.72 8.39
CA PRO A 64 -9.20 -16.15 7.71
C PRO A 64 -7.92 -16.43 8.53
N LEU A 65 -7.50 -17.70 8.60
CA LEU A 65 -6.41 -18.17 9.47
C LEU A 65 -5.04 -17.67 9.02
N ALA A 66 -4.76 -17.65 7.73
CA ALA A 66 -3.53 -17.10 7.20
C ALA A 66 -3.45 -15.59 7.45
N THR A 67 -4.57 -14.88 7.24
CA THR A 67 -4.69 -13.46 7.53
C THR A 67 -4.48 -13.19 9.01
N ALA A 68 -5.04 -14.00 9.91
CA ALA A 68 -4.83 -13.90 11.35
C ALA A 68 -3.36 -14.07 11.75
N ARG A 69 -2.65 -15.03 11.14
CA ARG A 69 -1.24 -15.32 11.43
C ARG A 69 -0.29 -14.24 10.91
N ARG A 70 -0.56 -13.70 9.71
CA ARG A 70 0.35 -12.79 9.01
C ARG A 70 0.02 -11.32 9.25
N HIS A 71 -1.27 -11.03 9.44
CA HIS A 71 -1.83 -9.68 9.54
C HIS A 71 -2.91 -9.62 10.64
N PRO A 72 -2.58 -9.90 11.91
CA PRO A 72 -3.55 -9.93 13.01
C PRO A 72 -4.32 -8.60 13.18
N HIS A 73 -3.71 -7.48 12.82
CA HIS A 73 -4.37 -6.18 12.84
C HIS A 73 -5.55 -6.06 11.87
N ILE A 74 -5.53 -6.77 10.74
CA ILE A 74 -6.65 -6.82 9.79
C ILE A 74 -7.82 -7.55 10.43
N ILE A 75 -7.56 -8.67 11.10
CA ILE A 75 -8.60 -9.44 11.81
C ILE A 75 -9.19 -8.65 12.97
N ASN A 76 -8.36 -7.93 13.73
CA ASN A 76 -8.85 -7.04 14.78
C ASN A 76 -9.79 -5.97 14.20
N LEU A 77 -9.37 -5.30 13.13
CA LEU A 77 -10.19 -4.31 12.44
C LEU A 77 -11.49 -4.91 11.90
N LEU A 78 -11.41 -6.07 11.25
CA LEU A 78 -12.58 -6.75 10.69
C LEU A 78 -13.56 -7.17 11.78
N SER A 79 -13.09 -7.63 12.94
CA SER A 79 -13.96 -8.00 14.06
C SER A 79 -14.77 -6.81 14.59
N GLU A 80 -14.16 -5.62 14.63
CA GLU A 80 -14.84 -4.38 15.02
C GLU A 80 -15.81 -3.91 13.92
N ALA A 81 -15.37 -3.94 12.66
CA ALA A 81 -16.20 -3.58 11.52
C ALA A 81 -17.39 -4.52 11.35
N TRP A 82 -17.27 -5.80 11.75
CA TRP A 82 -18.34 -6.81 11.67
C TRP A 82 -19.57 -6.44 12.51
N LYS A 83 -19.41 -5.60 13.53
CA LYS A 83 -20.51 -5.04 14.32
C LYS A 83 -21.30 -3.97 13.56
N LYS A 84 -20.75 -3.44 12.46
CA LYS A 84 -21.30 -2.36 11.63
C LYS A 84 -21.39 -2.81 10.18
N PRO A 85 -22.44 -3.58 9.81
CA PRO A 85 -22.54 -4.20 8.48
C PRO A 85 -22.53 -3.17 7.34
N ALA A 86 -22.99 -1.93 7.58
CA ALA A 86 -22.96 -0.85 6.59
C ALA A 86 -21.54 -0.42 6.17
N ASP A 87 -20.58 -0.50 7.08
CA ASP A 87 -19.21 -0.05 6.83
C ASP A 87 -18.34 -1.16 6.21
N LEU A 88 -18.76 -2.42 6.34
CA LEU A 88 -18.00 -3.60 5.97
C LEU A 88 -17.54 -3.61 4.51
N PRO A 89 -18.39 -3.29 3.51
CA PRO A 89 -17.98 -3.33 2.10
C PRO A 89 -16.88 -2.32 1.78
N ALA A 90 -16.93 -1.14 2.43
CA ALA A 90 -15.91 -0.11 2.25
C ALA A 90 -14.55 -0.56 2.80
N HIS A 91 -14.54 -1.25 3.96
CA HIS A 91 -13.33 -1.79 4.55
C HIS A 91 -12.68 -2.87 3.67
N PHE A 92 -13.47 -3.82 3.13
CA PHE A 92 -12.95 -4.82 2.19
C PHE A 92 -12.38 -4.18 0.92
N ARG A 93 -13.08 -3.18 0.37
CA ARG A 93 -12.61 -2.46 -0.81
C ARG A 93 -11.27 -1.79 -0.57
N GLU A 94 -11.09 -1.13 0.58
CA GLU A 94 -9.83 -0.48 0.94
C GLU A 94 -8.69 -1.50 1.12
N LEU A 95 -8.96 -2.63 1.80
CA LEU A 95 -7.99 -3.71 1.97
C LEU A 95 -7.54 -4.27 0.62
N MET A 96 -8.47 -4.56 -0.29
CA MET A 96 -8.14 -5.11 -1.62
C MET A 96 -7.44 -4.08 -2.51
N LEU A 97 -7.77 -2.79 -2.40
CA LEU A 97 -7.11 -1.70 -3.15
C LEU A 97 -5.68 -1.41 -2.68
N SER A 98 -5.31 -1.83 -1.46
CA SER A 98 -3.97 -1.58 -0.90
C SER A 98 -2.83 -2.25 -1.68
N SER A 99 -3.15 -3.18 -2.59
CA SER A 99 -2.22 -3.84 -3.51
C SER A 99 -1.88 -3.01 -4.77
N ARG A 100 -1.69 -1.68 -4.64
CA ARG A 100 -1.28 -0.82 -5.77
C ARG A 100 0.23 -0.90 -6.06
N PRO A 101 0.66 -0.78 -7.34
CA PRO A 101 2.07 -0.72 -7.71
C PRO A 101 2.74 0.50 -7.06
N GLY A 102 3.92 0.29 -6.46
CA GLY A 102 4.71 1.33 -5.78
C GLY A 102 4.69 1.26 -4.24
N ARG A 103 3.81 0.46 -3.63
CA ARG A 103 3.89 0.07 -2.20
C ARG A 103 4.46 -1.34 -2.11
N ARG A 104 5.46 -1.54 -1.24
CA ARG A 104 6.11 -2.85 -1.10
C ARG A 104 5.12 -3.86 -0.50
N ALA A 105 4.75 -4.83 -1.34
CA ALA A 105 3.93 -6.02 -1.09
C ALA A 105 2.40 -5.78 -0.97
N GLY A 106 1.68 -6.22 -2.00
CA GLY A 106 0.27 -6.61 -1.86
C GLY A 106 0.13 -7.86 -0.99
N PHE A 107 -1.11 -8.32 -0.80
CA PHE A 107 -1.36 -9.55 -0.05
C PHE A 107 -0.93 -10.78 -0.84
N GLN A 108 -0.55 -11.83 -0.10
CA GLN A 108 -0.37 -13.15 -0.68
C GLN A 108 -1.71 -13.68 -1.19
N PHE A 109 -1.67 -14.55 -2.19
CA PHE A 109 -2.88 -15.13 -2.78
C PHE A 109 -3.82 -15.73 -1.73
N GLU A 110 -3.30 -16.51 -0.77
CA GLU A 110 -4.13 -17.13 0.27
C GLU A 110 -4.88 -16.08 1.11
N VAL A 111 -4.25 -14.94 1.43
CA VAL A 111 -4.85 -13.86 2.19
C VAL A 111 -5.95 -13.18 1.37
N LEU A 112 -5.72 -12.99 0.06
CA LEU A 112 -6.75 -12.44 -0.83
C LEU A 112 -7.96 -13.37 -0.95
N THR A 113 -7.73 -14.69 -1.07
CA THR A 113 -8.80 -15.69 -1.11
C THR A 113 -9.62 -15.69 0.17
N GLU A 114 -8.96 -15.75 1.34
CA GLU A 114 -9.65 -15.68 2.63
C GLU A 114 -10.49 -14.41 2.78
N LEU A 115 -9.94 -13.25 2.39
CA LEU A 115 -10.67 -11.97 2.46
C LEU A 115 -11.87 -11.93 1.48
N ALA A 116 -11.73 -12.50 0.28
CA ALA A 116 -12.81 -12.59 -0.69
C ALA A 116 -13.93 -13.53 -0.22
N ASP A 117 -13.59 -14.70 0.33
CA ASP A 117 -14.55 -15.66 0.89
C ASP A 117 -15.33 -15.04 2.05
N LEU A 118 -14.62 -14.32 2.93
CA LEU A 118 -15.20 -13.61 4.06
C LEU A 118 -16.16 -12.49 3.59
N GLN A 119 -15.80 -11.74 2.55
CA GLN A 119 -16.68 -10.73 1.94
C GLN A 119 -17.95 -11.38 1.37
N ALA A 120 -17.82 -12.46 0.63
CA ALA A 120 -18.96 -13.18 0.05
C ALA A 120 -19.92 -13.70 1.14
N MET A 121 -19.38 -14.21 2.25
CA MET A 121 -20.17 -14.60 3.42
C MET A 121 -20.93 -13.40 4.01
N ALA A 122 -20.26 -12.26 4.19
CA ALA A 122 -20.89 -11.06 4.73
C ALA A 122 -22.05 -10.57 3.85
N GLU A 123 -21.87 -10.57 2.53
CA GLU A 123 -22.91 -10.22 1.56
C GLU A 123 -24.10 -11.20 1.62
N LEU A 124 -23.84 -12.50 1.80
CA LEU A 124 -24.89 -13.51 1.96
C LEU A 124 -25.72 -13.25 3.23
N VAL A 125 -25.07 -12.94 4.35
CA VAL A 125 -25.74 -12.63 5.62
C VAL A 125 -26.59 -11.37 5.48
N GLN A 126 -26.08 -10.33 4.79
CA GLN A 126 -26.84 -9.11 4.53
C GLN A 126 -28.05 -9.33 3.62
N LYS A 127 -27.92 -10.17 2.58
CA LYS A 127 -29.03 -10.49 1.66
C LYS A 127 -30.07 -11.42 2.27
N GLY A 128 -29.69 -12.25 3.26
CA GLY A 128 -30.60 -13.10 4.01
C GLY A 128 -31.48 -12.34 5.01
N GLU A 129 -31.20 -11.06 5.23
CA GLU A 129 -31.96 -10.15 6.10
C GLU A 129 -32.81 -9.19 5.25
N ASN A 130 -33.71 -9.75 4.44
CA ASN A 130 -34.78 -9.00 3.78
C ASN A 130 -36.09 -9.78 3.93
N PRO A 131 -37.03 -9.35 4.80
CA PRO A 131 -38.38 -9.91 4.85
C PRO A 131 -39.17 -9.63 3.56
#